data_AF-A0A7X1FU72-F1
#
_entry.id   AF-A0A7X1FU72-F1
#
_cell.length_a   1.000
_cell.length_b   1.000
_cell.length_c   1.000
_cell.angle_alpha   90.00
_cell.angle_beta   90.00
_cell.angle_gamma   90.00
#
_symmetry.space_group_name_H-M   'P 1'
#
loop_
_entity.id
_entity.type
_entity.pdbx_description
1 polymer ?
#
loop_
_entity_poly.entity_id
_entity_poly.type
_entity_poly.pdbx_seq_one_letter_code
_entity_poly.pdbx_strand_id
1 'polypeptide(L)' 'MISWSRMLFPLCWFNRHAPVRERSKWNGRHYVSLCRHCGQPIHRRERGVWLGGASAPPQFNPYQFN' A
#
# COMPACT_ATOMS: atom_id res chain seq x y z
N MET A 1 -30.33 -4.65 -0.79
CA MET A 1 -29.16 -3.76 -0.74
C MET A 1 -27.94 -4.59 -1.13
N ILE A 2 -27.54 -4.52 -2.40
CA ILE A 2 -26.46 -5.35 -2.94
C ILE A 2 -25.14 -4.71 -2.48
N SER A 3 -24.52 -5.28 -1.45
CA SER A 3 -23.22 -4.84 -0.95
C SER A 3 -22.12 -5.28 -1.91
N TRP A 4 -21.79 -4.40 -2.86
CA TRP A 4 -20.60 -4.51 -3.72
C TRP A 4 -19.35 -4.19 -2.91
N SER A 5 -18.93 -5.10 -2.05
CA SER A 5 -17.65 -4.97 -1.36
C SER A 5 -17.03 -6.34 -1.26
N ARG A 6 -15.98 -6.59 -2.07
CA ARG A 6 -14.85 -7.53 -1.82
C ARG A 6 -14.24 -8.17 -3.07
N MET A 7 -14.57 -7.79 -4.30
CA MET A 7 -13.90 -8.35 -5.51
C MET A 7 -12.75 -7.48 -6.04
N LEU A 8 -11.83 -7.05 -5.18
CA LEU A 8 -10.50 -6.51 -5.56
C LEU A 8 -9.35 -7.26 -4.86
N PHE A 9 -9.67 -8.41 -4.26
CA PHE A 9 -8.74 -9.28 -3.53
C PHE A 9 -7.62 -9.94 -4.36
N PRO A 10 -7.76 -10.29 -5.66
CA PRO A 10 -6.71 -11.09 -6.31
C PRO A 10 -5.44 -10.31 -6.63
N LEU A 11 -5.50 -8.99 -6.85
CA LEU A 11 -4.32 -8.20 -7.24
C LEU A 11 -3.28 -8.10 -6.12
N CYS A 12 -3.73 -7.95 -4.87
CA CYS A 12 -2.85 -7.97 -3.71
C CYS A 12 -2.11 -9.31 -3.57
N TRP A 13 -2.72 -10.42 -4.00
CA TRP A 13 -2.09 -11.75 -3.97
C TRP A 13 -0.94 -11.87 -4.97
N PHE A 14 -1.01 -11.15 -6.08
CA PHE A 14 0.08 -11.02 -7.06
C PHE A 14 1.09 -9.92 -6.69
N ASN A 15 1.13 -9.48 -5.43
CA ASN A 15 1.96 -8.38 -4.94
C ASN A 15 1.75 -7.06 -5.71
N ARG A 16 0.59 -6.88 -6.33
CA ARG A 16 0.19 -5.64 -7.02
C ARG A 16 -0.71 -4.85 -6.08
N HIS A 17 -0.12 -3.91 -5.37
CA HIS A 17 -0.86 -3.06 -4.45
C HIS A 17 -1.16 -1.70 -5.06
N ALA A 18 -2.24 -1.06 -4.58
CA ALA A 18 -2.59 0.31 -4.95
C ALA A 18 -2.45 1.20 -3.71
N PRO A 19 -1.59 2.23 -3.74
CA PRO A 19 -1.39 3.13 -2.61
C PRO A 19 -2.62 4.00 -2.37
N VAL A 20 -2.79 4.42 -1.12
CA VAL A 20 -3.54 5.64 -0.81
C VAL A 20 -2.63 6.82 -1.18
N ARG A 21 -2.86 7.41 -2.36
CA ARG A 21 -1.98 8.47 -2.93
C ARG A 21 -1.85 9.68 -1.99
N GLU A 22 -2.95 10.09 -1.37
CA GLU A 22 -3.00 11.19 -0.41
C GLU A 22 -2.16 10.94 0.85
N ARG A 23 -2.02 9.67 1.25
CA ARG A 23 -1.24 9.25 2.42
C ARG A 23 0.17 8.79 2.05
N SER A 24 0.57 8.93 0.78
CA SER A 24 1.91 8.55 0.35
C SER A 24 2.94 9.55 0.85
N LYS A 25 3.97 9.05 1.55
CA LYS A 25 5.05 9.86 2.12
C LYS A 25 6.40 9.38 1.60
N TRP A 26 7.35 10.29 1.41
CA TRP A 26 8.73 9.93 1.11
C TRP A 26 9.47 9.63 2.42
N ASN A 27 10.13 8.47 2.52
CA ASN A 27 10.87 8.07 3.73
C ASN A 27 12.39 8.26 3.63
N GLY A 28 12.87 8.99 2.61
CA GLY A 28 14.29 9.17 2.33
C GLY A 28 14.86 8.21 1.27
N ARG A 29 14.21 7.06 1.01
CA ARG A 29 14.66 6.07 0.00
C ARG A 29 13.58 5.69 -0.99
N HIS A 30 12.34 5.52 -0.53
CA HIS A 30 11.18 5.10 -1.31
C HIS A 30 9.93 5.87 -0.87
N TYR A 31 8.91 5.94 -1.73
CA TYR A 31 7.59 6.38 -1.28
C TYR A 31 6.92 5.23 -0.52
N VAL A 32 6.37 5.51 0.66
CA VAL A 32 5.61 4.54 1.47
C VAL A 32 4.16 4.97 1.59
N SER A 33 3.26 4.00 1.66
CA SER A 33 1.82 4.21 1.83
C SER A 33 1.16 2.93 2.36
N LEU A 34 -0.15 2.97 2.56
CA LEU A 34 -0.98 1.80 2.81
C LEU A 34 -1.66 1.37 1.50
N CYS A 35 -1.87 0.08 1.33
CA CYS A 35 -2.71 -0.42 0.26
C CYS A 35 -4.17 -0.07 0.54
N ARG A 36 -4.83 0.63 -0.39
CA ARG A 36 -6.25 0.99 -0.27
C ARG A 36 -7.21 -0.22 -0.27
N HIS A 37 -6.72 -1.41 -0.64
CA HIS A 37 -7.52 -2.64 -0.75
C HIS A 37 -7.34 -3.58 0.45
N CYS A 38 -6.10 -3.84 0.86
CA CYS A 38 -5.80 -4.78 1.95
C CYS A 38 -5.25 -4.11 3.22
N GLY A 39 -5.03 -2.80 3.22
CA GLY A 39 -4.47 -2.07 4.37
C GLY A 39 -3.01 -2.38 4.68
N GLN A 40 -2.36 -3.27 3.92
CA GLN A 40 -0.96 -3.62 4.15
C GLN A 40 -0.02 -2.43 3.89
N PRO A 41 1.07 -2.29 4.66
CA PRO A 41 2.20 -1.41 4.33
C PRO A 41 2.75 -1.74 2.94
N ILE A 42 2.88 -0.71 2.11
CA ILE A 42 3.46 -0.84 0.78
C ILE A 42 4.48 0.28 0.53
N HIS A 43 5.44 0.00 -0.34
CA HIS A 43 6.38 0.99 -0.81
C HIS A 43 6.44 0.98 -2.34
N ARG A 44 6.82 2.12 -2.91
CA ARG A 44 6.98 2.32 -4.33
C ARG A 44 8.38 1.87 -4.72
N ARG A 45 8.46 0.79 -5.50
CA ARG A 45 9.71 0.32 -6.10
C ARG A 45 10.08 1.17 -7.32
N GLU A 46 9.11 1.41 -8.20
CA GLU A 46 9.28 2.12 -9.48
C GLU A 46 8.06 2.99 -9.79
N ARG A 47 8.08 3.77 -10.88
CA ARG A 47 6.92 4.56 -11.31
C ARG A 47 5.72 3.64 -11.60
N GLY A 48 4.70 3.73 -10.76
CA GLY A 48 3.47 2.94 -10.88
C GLY A 48 3.53 1.56 -10.20
N VAL A 49 4.69 1.12 -9.72
CA VAL A 49 4.86 -0.22 -9.12
C VAL A 49 4.96 -0.09 -7.60
N TRP A 50 3.98 -0.68 -6.90
CA TRP A 50 3.89 -0.70 -5.44
C TRP A 50 3.83 -2.14 -4.93
N LEU A 51 4.72 -2.45 -3.99
CA LEU A 51 4.91 -3.80 -3.43
C LEU A 51 4.65 -3.79 -1.92
N GLY A 52 4.13 -4.88 -1.39
CA GLY A 52 3.89 -5.07 0.05
C GLY A 52 5.06 -5.75 0.78
N GLY A 53 5.01 -5.72 2.12
CA GLY A 53 5.82 -6.59 2.98
C GLY A 53 7.20 -6.06 3.38
N ALA A 54 8.12 -6.99 3.71
CA ALA A 54 9.43 -6.86 4.39
C ALA A 54 10.46 -5.88 3.79
N SER A 55 10.10 -5.19 2.72
CA SER A 55 10.88 -4.11 2.08
C SER A 55 10.34 -2.71 2.40
N ALA A 56 9.16 -2.61 3.03
CA ALA A 56 8.77 -1.42 3.78
C ALA A 56 9.77 -1.28 4.94
N PRO A 57 10.46 -0.13 5.07
CA PRO A 57 11.48 0.00 6.09
C PRO A 57 10.84 -0.13 7.49
N PRO A 58 11.58 -0.69 8.46
CA PRO A 58 11.07 -0.98 9.81
C PRO A 58 10.50 0.26 10.55
N GLN A 59 10.81 1.45 10.05
CA GLN A 59 10.34 2.74 10.54
C GLN A 59 9.01 3.23 9.90
N PHE A 60 8.33 2.42 9.10
CA PHE A 60 6.96 2.71 8.68
C PHE A 60 5.97 2.43 9.82
N ASN A 61 5.44 3.48 10.45
CA ASN A 61 4.32 3.35 11.37
C ASN A 61 2.99 3.56 10.60
N PRO A 62 2.19 2.49 10.35
CA PRO A 62 0.90 2.58 9.67
C PRO A 62 -0.14 3.47 10.38
N TYR A 63 0.10 3.85 11.63
CA TYR A 63 -0.78 4.71 12.42
C TYR A 63 -0.40 6.20 12.37
N GLN A 64 0.72 6.58 11.76
CA GLN A 64 1.12 7.99 11.53
C GLN A 64 0.41 8.67 10.33
N PHE A 65 -0.60 8.01 9.76
CA PHE A 65 -1.42 8.53 8.66
C PHE A 65 -2.87 8.84 9.09
N ASN A 66 -3.13 8.88 10.40
CA ASN A 66 -4.42 9.24 10.99
C ASN A 66 -4.39 10.65 11.55
#